data_AF-A0A961HNE2-F1
#
_entry.id   AF-A0A961HNE2-F1
#
_cell.length_a   1.000
_cell.length_b   1.000
_cell.length_c   1.000
_cell.angle_alpha   90.00
_cell.angle_beta   90.00
_cell.angle_gamma   90.00
#
_symmetry.space_group_name_H-M   'P 1'
#
loop_
_entity.id
_entity.type
_entity.pdbx_description
1 polymer ?
#
loop_
_entity_poly.entity_id
_entity_poly.type
_entity_poly.pdbx_seq_one_letter_code
_entity_poly.pdbx_strand_id
1 'polypeptide(L)'
;MPDPTSMQPPPSVGGDADLAELAGLTASEARHFIAAITEIASGSAPDAALPLALLATADILTTGARLGAIQDIVLDERYEPDDGDDADLAALRAALANVFEGLDEYADLVDPVTSTELTTGSLATDFSVIVGALDHGLKHFARGNQVEALWWWQFSYLSDWGERAAMALRVLHGLLAHVRLDADDDLVAEAEFDALHP
;
A
#
# COMPACT_ATOMS: atom_id res chain seq x y z
N MET A 1 1.05 4.85 -28.19
CA MET A 1 1.43 3.94 -27.08
C MET A 1 2.43 2.93 -27.61
N PRO A 2 3.47 2.56 -26.85
CA PRO A 2 4.25 1.37 -27.19
C PRO A 2 3.31 0.16 -27.21
N ASP A 3 3.50 -0.74 -28.17
CA ASP A 3 2.70 -1.95 -28.30
C ASP A 3 2.95 -2.86 -27.08
N PRO A 4 1.95 -3.18 -26.24
CA PRO A 4 2.15 -3.96 -25.01
C PRO A 4 2.74 -5.34 -25.28
N THR A 5 2.59 -5.87 -26.50
CA THR A 5 3.24 -7.11 -26.96
C THR A 5 4.75 -7.00 -27.21
N SER A 6 5.32 -5.79 -27.15
CA SER A 6 6.76 -5.56 -27.28
C SER A 6 7.52 -5.72 -25.96
N MET A 7 6.81 -5.78 -24.83
CA MET A 7 7.45 -6.00 -23.54
C MET A 7 7.95 -7.44 -23.49
N GLN A 8 9.27 -7.56 -23.39
CA GLN A 8 9.91 -8.83 -23.13
C GLN A 8 9.30 -9.41 -21.83
N PRO A 9 8.89 -10.69 -21.81
CA PRO A 9 8.31 -11.28 -20.61
C PRO A 9 9.28 -11.09 -19.44
N PRO A 10 8.77 -10.89 -18.22
CA PRO A 10 9.61 -10.71 -17.05
C PRO A 10 10.63 -11.85 -16.98
N PRO A 11 11.88 -11.56 -16.56
CA PRO A 11 12.93 -12.56 -16.49
C PRO A 11 12.41 -13.75 -15.68
N SER A 12 12.68 -14.97 -16.16
CA SER A 12 12.38 -16.17 -15.39
C SER A 12 13.20 -16.11 -14.11
N VAL A 13 12.56 -15.80 -13.00
CA VAL A 13 13.21 -15.97 -11.70
C VAL A 13 13.30 -17.47 -11.47
N GLY A 14 14.56 -17.95 -11.50
CA GLY A 14 15.14 -18.66 -10.38
C GLY A 14 14.44 -19.92 -9.91
N GLY A 15 15.14 -21.06 -9.88
CA GLY A 15 14.59 -22.30 -9.31
C GLY A 15 14.09 -22.13 -7.86
N ASP A 16 13.42 -23.14 -7.32
CA ASP A 16 12.68 -23.12 -6.04
C ASP A 16 13.31 -22.35 -4.87
N ALA A 17 14.64 -22.30 -4.78
CA ALA A 17 15.37 -21.53 -3.78
C ALA A 17 15.14 -20.00 -3.87
N ASP A 18 15.08 -19.44 -5.07
CA ASP A 18 14.88 -18.00 -5.28
C ASP A 18 13.44 -17.60 -4.94
N LEU A 19 12.46 -18.47 -5.23
CA LEU A 19 11.07 -18.29 -4.80
C LEU A 19 10.92 -18.39 -3.28
N ALA A 20 11.62 -19.34 -2.64
CA ALA A 20 11.60 -19.45 -1.18
C ALA A 20 12.21 -18.20 -0.50
N GLU A 21 13.29 -17.65 -1.04
CA GLU A 21 13.88 -16.39 -0.57
C GLU A 21 12.90 -15.22 -0.72
N LEU A 22 12.29 -15.08 -1.91
CA LEU A 22 11.29 -14.04 -2.16
C LEU A 22 10.09 -14.17 -1.22
N ALA A 23 9.57 -15.39 -1.01
CA ALA A 23 8.47 -15.63 -0.09
C ALA A 23 8.83 -15.22 1.34
N GLY A 24 10.03 -15.55 1.81
CA GLY A 24 10.53 -15.16 3.11
C GLY A 24 10.65 -13.64 3.28
N LEU A 25 11.18 -12.96 2.26
CA LEU A 25 11.30 -11.51 2.24
C LEU A 25 9.92 -10.84 2.24
N THR A 26 9.02 -11.23 1.34
CA THR A 26 7.65 -10.71 1.27
C THR A 26 6.91 -10.91 2.58
N ALA A 27 7.04 -12.08 3.21
CA ALA A 27 6.44 -12.34 4.51
C ALA A 27 6.98 -11.42 5.62
N SER A 28 8.28 -11.11 5.59
CA SER A 28 8.87 -10.18 6.55
C SER A 28 8.33 -8.76 6.38
N GLU A 29 8.30 -8.26 5.14
CA GLU A 29 7.84 -6.90 4.86
C GLU A 29 6.33 -6.74 5.05
N ALA A 30 5.55 -7.77 4.72
CA ALA A 30 4.11 -7.81 5.03
C ALA A 30 3.86 -7.65 6.53
N ARG A 31 4.58 -8.39 7.38
CA ARG A 31 4.47 -8.27 8.84
C ARG A 31 4.88 -6.89 9.34
N HIS A 32 5.95 -6.30 8.80
CA HIS A 32 6.36 -4.95 9.16
C HIS A 32 5.30 -3.91 8.81
N PHE A 33 4.73 -4.00 7.62
CA PHE A 33 3.66 -3.10 7.18
C PHE A 33 2.43 -3.22 8.07
N ILE A 34 1.92 -4.44 8.29
CA ILE A 34 0.74 -4.68 9.14
C ILE A 34 0.97 -4.17 10.56
N ALA A 35 2.16 -4.39 11.13
CA ALA A 35 2.51 -3.90 12.46
C ALA A 35 2.53 -2.36 12.50
N ALA A 36 3.13 -1.70 11.49
CA ALA A 36 3.16 -0.25 11.41
C ALA A 36 1.75 0.36 11.29
N ILE A 37 0.90 -0.18 10.42
CA ILE A 37 -0.48 0.29 10.25
C ILE A 37 -1.32 0.05 11.51
N THR A 38 -1.13 -1.08 12.19
CA THR A 38 -1.81 -1.37 13.45
C THR A 38 -1.37 -0.42 14.57
N GLU A 39 -0.08 -0.09 14.64
CA GLU A 39 0.44 0.89 15.60
C GLU A 39 -0.13 2.28 15.32
N ILE A 40 -0.19 2.70 14.05
CA ILE A 40 -0.82 3.96 13.63
C ILE A 40 -2.29 3.96 14.03
N ALA A 41 -3.04 2.90 13.73
CA ALA A 41 -4.45 2.74 14.07
C ALA A 41 -4.72 2.80 15.59
N SER A 42 -3.73 2.45 16.42
CA SER A 42 -3.85 2.56 17.87
C SER A 42 -3.91 4.02 18.38
N GLY A 43 -3.46 4.98 17.56
CA GLY A 43 -3.40 6.39 17.92
C GLY A 43 -2.33 6.74 18.97
N SER A 44 -1.35 5.87 19.20
CA SER A 44 -0.28 6.07 20.21
C SER A 44 0.67 7.22 19.89
N ALA A 45 0.85 7.54 18.60
CA ALA A 45 1.79 8.56 18.11
C ALA A 45 1.17 9.40 16.96
N PRO A 46 0.17 10.24 17.25
CA PRO A 46 -0.59 10.97 16.21
C PRO A 46 0.29 11.89 15.37
N ASP A 47 1.26 12.58 15.99
CA ASP A 47 2.18 13.50 15.29
C ASP A 47 3.09 12.79 14.27
N ALA A 48 3.26 11.47 14.41
CA ALA A 48 4.09 10.65 13.53
C ALA A 48 3.27 9.81 12.53
N ALA A 49 1.93 9.85 12.60
CA ALA A 49 1.07 8.99 11.80
C ALA A 49 1.30 9.15 10.28
N LEU A 50 1.28 10.40 9.79
CA LEU A 50 1.53 10.70 8.36
C LEU A 50 2.90 10.24 7.86
N PRO A 51 4.04 10.64 8.47
CA PRO A 51 5.35 10.23 7.99
C PRO A 51 5.62 8.72 8.14
N LEU A 52 5.09 8.07 9.18
CA LEU A 52 5.24 6.62 9.36
C LEU A 52 4.37 5.85 8.36
N ALA A 53 3.15 6.29 8.10
CA ALA A 53 2.29 5.71 7.07
C ALA A 53 2.97 5.82 5.70
N LEU A 54 3.49 7.01 5.35
CA LEU A 54 4.21 7.23 4.10
C LEU A 54 5.41 6.29 3.94
N LEU A 55 6.23 6.12 4.98
CA LEU A 55 7.37 5.21 4.95
C LEU A 55 6.93 3.75 4.76
N ALA A 56 5.97 3.29 5.57
CA ALA A 56 5.47 1.92 5.48
C ALA A 56 4.86 1.64 4.09
N THR A 57 4.11 2.60 3.52
CA THR A 57 3.55 2.48 2.18
C THR A 57 4.63 2.42 1.10
N ALA A 58 5.71 3.21 1.22
CA ALA A 58 6.82 3.16 0.27
C ALA A 58 7.57 1.81 0.31
N ASP A 59 7.77 1.27 1.51
CA ASP A 59 8.44 -0.01 1.70
C ASP A 59 7.60 -1.17 1.13
N ILE A 60 6.29 -1.19 1.38
CA ILE A 60 5.43 -2.24 0.84
C ILE A 60 5.26 -2.14 -0.68
N LEU A 61 5.28 -0.93 -1.25
CA LEU A 61 5.33 -0.74 -2.70
C LEU A 61 6.60 -1.30 -3.32
N THR A 62 7.74 -1.22 -2.61
CA THR A 62 8.98 -1.88 -3.07
C THR A 62 8.81 -3.40 -3.11
N THR A 63 8.13 -3.98 -2.13
CA THR A 63 7.80 -5.41 -2.11
C THR A 63 6.83 -5.77 -3.25
N GLY A 64 5.80 -4.98 -3.48
CA GLY A 64 4.88 -5.15 -4.61
C GLY A 64 5.59 -5.09 -5.95
N ALA A 65 6.49 -4.11 -6.15
CA ALA A 65 7.28 -4.00 -7.36
C ALA A 65 8.17 -5.23 -7.61
N ARG A 66 8.70 -5.87 -6.56
CA ARG A 66 9.42 -7.15 -6.70
C ARG A 66 8.48 -8.26 -7.19
N LEU A 67 7.27 -8.36 -6.64
CA LEU A 67 6.26 -9.35 -7.07
C LEU A 67 5.81 -9.12 -8.53
N GLY A 68 5.65 -7.87 -8.95
CA GLY A 68 5.31 -7.52 -10.34
C GLY A 68 6.46 -7.69 -11.33
N ALA A 69 7.71 -7.78 -10.86
CA ALA A 69 8.89 -7.95 -11.73
C ALA A 69 9.18 -9.41 -12.09
N ILE A 70 8.56 -10.37 -11.40
CA ILE A 70 8.75 -11.80 -11.67
C ILE A 70 7.66 -12.34 -12.60
N GLN A 71 7.85 -13.54 -13.11
CA GLN A 71 6.81 -14.25 -13.87
C GLN A 71 5.61 -14.58 -12.97
N ASP A 72 4.44 -14.70 -13.59
CA ASP A 72 3.22 -15.10 -12.90
C ASP A 72 3.44 -16.44 -12.19
N ILE A 73 3.18 -16.45 -10.89
CA ILE A 73 3.16 -17.67 -10.11
C ILE A 73 1.97 -18.51 -10.58
N VAL A 74 2.19 -19.82 -10.76
CA VAL A 74 1.15 -20.76 -11.16
C VAL A 74 1.07 -21.86 -10.12
N LEU A 75 -0.14 -22.11 -9.62
CA LEU A 75 -0.40 -23.20 -8.69
C LEU A 75 -0.66 -24.51 -9.43
N ASP A 76 -0.10 -25.60 -8.90
CA ASP A 76 -0.37 -26.96 -9.40
C ASP A 76 -1.79 -27.43 -9.01
N GLU A 77 -2.25 -27.04 -7.82
CA GLU A 77 -3.59 -27.34 -7.29
C GLU A 77 -4.39 -26.04 -7.14
N ARG A 78 -5.69 -26.09 -7.45
CA ARG A 78 -6.60 -24.92 -7.40
C ARG A 78 -7.58 -24.98 -6.22
N TYR A 79 -7.17 -25.64 -5.16
CA TYR A 79 -7.99 -25.83 -3.97
C TYR A 79 -7.42 -25.02 -2.82
N GLU A 80 -8.24 -24.13 -2.25
CA GLU A 80 -7.89 -23.34 -1.07
C GLU A 80 -8.43 -24.07 0.18
N PRO A 81 -7.55 -24.52 1.10
CA PRO A 81 -7.97 -25.06 2.38
C PRO A 81 -8.50 -23.95 3.30
N ASP A 82 -9.34 -24.30 4.28
CA ASP A 82 -9.85 -23.32 5.25
C ASP A 82 -8.71 -22.60 5.97
N ASP A 83 -8.63 -21.28 5.79
CA ASP A 83 -7.57 -20.42 6.28
C ASP A 83 -7.80 -19.90 7.71
N GLY A 84 -8.87 -20.35 8.37
CA GLY A 84 -9.24 -19.95 9.71
C GLY A 84 -9.85 -18.55 9.75
N ASP A 85 -9.96 -17.98 10.94
CA ASP A 85 -10.68 -16.71 11.13
C ASP A 85 -10.01 -15.54 10.38
N ASP A 86 -10.83 -14.71 9.76
CA ASP A 86 -10.39 -13.48 9.10
C ASP A 86 -10.02 -12.40 10.10
N ALA A 87 -9.04 -11.58 9.73
CA ALA A 87 -8.72 -10.37 10.48
C ALA A 87 -9.95 -9.46 10.57
N ASP A 88 -10.15 -8.80 11.72
CA ASP A 88 -11.22 -7.81 11.87
C ASP A 88 -10.83 -6.50 11.18
N LEU A 89 -10.90 -6.52 9.85
CA LEU A 89 -10.62 -5.37 9.00
C LEU A 89 -11.63 -4.24 9.20
N ALA A 90 -12.83 -4.54 9.70
CA ALA A 90 -13.83 -3.52 10.00
C ALA A 90 -13.42 -2.66 11.19
N ALA A 91 -12.92 -3.28 12.27
CA ALA A 91 -12.37 -2.58 13.41
C ALA A 91 -11.11 -1.77 13.04
N LEU A 92 -10.20 -2.36 12.26
CA LEU A 92 -9.00 -1.66 11.77
C LEU A 92 -9.35 -0.41 10.96
N ARG A 93 -10.27 -0.55 9.99
CA ARG A 93 -10.73 0.56 9.16
C ARG A 93 -11.34 1.68 9.99
N ALA A 94 -12.17 1.34 10.98
CA ALA A 94 -12.77 2.35 11.85
C ALA A 94 -11.72 3.08 12.69
N ALA A 95 -10.71 2.37 13.20
CA ALA A 95 -9.61 2.97 13.95
C ALA A 95 -8.76 3.92 13.08
N LEU A 96 -8.42 3.50 11.85
CA LEU A 96 -7.68 4.34 10.90
C LEU A 96 -8.47 5.59 10.48
N ALA A 97 -9.79 5.47 10.26
CA ALA A 97 -10.64 6.60 9.93
C ALA A 97 -10.64 7.67 11.05
N ASN A 98 -10.53 7.25 12.32
CA ASN A 98 -10.39 8.19 13.43
C ASN A 98 -9.02 8.86 13.45
N VAL A 99 -7.94 8.13 13.13
CA VAL A 99 -6.58 8.68 13.07
C VAL A 99 -6.45 9.71 11.95
N PHE A 100 -7.08 9.46 10.80
CA PHE A 100 -7.08 10.35 9.64
C PHE A 100 -8.36 11.21 9.55
N GLU A 101 -9.00 11.52 10.69
CA GLU A 101 -10.21 12.36 10.68
C GLU A 101 -9.95 13.68 9.94
N GLY A 102 -10.80 13.99 8.95
CA GLY A 102 -10.66 15.16 8.08
C GLY A 102 -9.63 15.04 6.96
N LEU A 103 -8.83 13.96 6.94
CA LEU A 103 -7.79 13.67 5.93
C LEU A 103 -8.00 12.34 5.20
N ASP A 104 -8.98 11.53 5.62
CA ASP A 104 -9.19 10.16 5.14
C ASP A 104 -9.65 10.11 3.67
N GLU A 105 -10.62 10.95 3.31
CA GLU A 105 -11.23 10.95 1.98
C GLU A 105 -10.39 11.74 0.97
N TYR A 106 -10.29 11.24 -0.26
CA TYR A 106 -9.58 11.91 -1.34
C TYR A 106 -10.26 11.69 -2.70
N ALA A 107 -9.91 12.54 -3.67
CA ALA A 107 -10.34 12.39 -5.06
C ALA A 107 -9.42 11.42 -5.81
N ASP A 108 -10.01 10.49 -6.55
CA ASP A 108 -9.32 9.44 -7.30
C ASP A 108 -9.86 9.34 -8.75
N LEU A 109 -9.28 8.46 -9.57
CA LEU A 109 -9.73 8.13 -10.91
C LEU A 109 -10.30 6.70 -10.95
N VAL A 110 -11.31 6.49 -11.78
CA VAL A 110 -11.88 5.14 -11.99
C VAL A 110 -10.84 4.18 -12.60
N ASP A 111 -10.06 4.66 -13.57
CA ASP A 111 -8.93 3.95 -14.18
C ASP A 111 -8.02 5.00 -14.82
N PRO A 112 -6.76 5.17 -14.36
CA PRO A 112 -5.87 6.24 -14.83
C PRO A 112 -5.34 6.04 -16.26
N VAL A 113 -5.58 4.88 -16.88
CA VAL A 113 -5.15 4.53 -18.23
C VAL A 113 -6.32 4.62 -19.22
N THR A 114 -7.51 4.15 -18.83
CA THR A 114 -8.66 4.01 -19.73
C THR A 114 -9.75 5.04 -19.52
N SER A 115 -9.75 5.76 -18.39
CA SER A 115 -10.77 6.73 -18.03
C SER A 115 -10.18 8.04 -17.48
N THR A 116 -10.96 9.11 -17.57
CA THR A 116 -10.67 10.38 -16.88
C THR A 116 -11.77 10.74 -15.89
N GLU A 117 -12.66 9.79 -15.58
CA GLU A 117 -13.75 9.96 -14.63
C GLU A 117 -13.23 9.96 -13.20
N LEU A 118 -13.70 10.94 -12.41
CA LEU A 118 -13.36 11.05 -10.99
C LEU A 118 -14.19 10.09 -10.16
N THR A 119 -13.55 9.50 -9.17
CA THR A 119 -14.16 8.77 -8.06
C THR A 119 -13.61 9.28 -6.74
N THR A 120 -13.98 8.65 -5.63
CA THR A 120 -13.49 8.97 -4.28
C THR A 120 -12.81 7.75 -3.67
N GLY A 121 -11.74 7.98 -2.93
CA GLY A 121 -11.04 6.97 -2.14
C GLY A 121 -10.97 7.33 -0.66
N SER A 122 -10.48 6.40 0.17
CA SER A 122 -10.33 6.55 1.62
C SER A 122 -9.05 5.85 2.06
N LEU A 123 -8.14 6.57 2.75
CA LEU A 123 -6.89 6.01 3.26
C LEU A 123 -7.13 4.82 4.20
N ALA A 124 -8.10 4.92 5.09
CA ALA A 124 -8.50 3.86 6.01
C ALA A 124 -8.98 2.62 5.26
N THR A 125 -9.73 2.81 4.17
CA THR A 125 -10.17 1.71 3.31
C THR A 125 -9.00 1.08 2.58
N ASP A 126 -8.13 1.90 1.98
CA ASP A 126 -6.94 1.44 1.25
C ASP A 126 -6.03 0.60 2.14
N PHE A 127 -5.70 1.09 3.33
CA PHE A 127 -4.86 0.36 4.28
C PHE A 127 -5.51 -0.94 4.74
N SER A 128 -6.83 -0.96 4.91
CA SER A 128 -7.55 -2.18 5.30
C SER A 128 -7.52 -3.23 4.18
N VAL A 129 -7.64 -2.80 2.92
CA VAL A 129 -7.47 -3.67 1.73
C VAL A 129 -6.05 -4.24 1.67
N ILE A 130 -5.03 -3.38 1.82
CA ILE A 130 -3.63 -3.80 1.79
C ILE A 130 -3.34 -4.79 2.93
N VAL A 131 -3.76 -4.49 4.16
CA VAL A 131 -3.57 -5.38 5.31
C VAL A 131 -4.27 -6.73 5.09
N GLY A 132 -5.51 -6.73 4.60
CA GLY A 132 -6.24 -7.97 4.30
C GLY A 132 -5.52 -8.85 3.28
N ALA A 133 -5.08 -8.28 2.16
CA ALA A 133 -4.38 -9.01 1.11
C ALA A 133 -3.03 -9.59 1.60
N LEU A 134 -2.29 -8.82 2.41
CA LEU A 134 -1.01 -9.26 2.97
C LEU A 134 -1.19 -10.35 4.02
N ASP A 135 -2.18 -10.21 4.91
CA ASP A 135 -2.49 -11.20 5.93
C ASP A 135 -2.91 -12.55 5.31
N HIS A 136 -3.68 -12.52 4.23
CA HIS A 136 -4.07 -13.74 3.50
C HIS A 136 -2.84 -14.55 3.06
N GLY A 137 -1.91 -13.94 2.33
CA GLY A 137 -0.68 -14.65 1.94
C GLY A 137 0.19 -15.06 3.14
N LEU A 138 0.16 -14.30 4.26
CA LEU A 138 0.86 -14.68 5.49
C LEU A 138 0.29 -15.95 6.12
N LYS A 139 -1.02 -16.17 6.06
CA LYS A 139 -1.67 -17.41 6.53
C LYS A 139 -1.14 -18.64 5.77
N HIS A 140 -1.05 -18.56 4.43
CA HIS A 140 -0.46 -19.64 3.63
C HIS A 140 1.03 -19.83 3.93
N PHE A 141 1.79 -18.74 4.03
CA PHE A 141 3.21 -18.79 4.33
C PHE A 141 3.49 -19.47 5.68
N ALA A 142 2.70 -19.16 6.71
CA ALA A 142 2.83 -19.75 8.05
C ALA A 142 2.59 -21.28 8.07
N ARG A 143 1.86 -21.81 7.09
CA ARG A 143 1.59 -23.25 6.91
C ARG A 143 2.68 -23.96 6.08
N GLY A 144 3.65 -23.21 5.56
CA GLY A 144 4.70 -23.71 4.67
C GLY A 144 4.34 -23.68 3.19
N ASN A 145 3.16 -23.15 2.82
CA ASN A 145 2.69 -23.07 1.44
C ASN A 145 3.26 -21.82 0.74
N GLN A 146 4.59 -21.79 0.55
CA GLN A 146 5.30 -20.60 0.06
C GLN A 146 4.88 -20.15 -1.34
N VAL A 147 4.67 -21.11 -2.26
CA VAL A 147 4.24 -20.81 -3.64
C VAL A 147 2.83 -20.24 -3.65
N GLU A 148 1.92 -20.79 -2.83
CA GLU A 148 0.55 -20.29 -2.67
C GLU A 148 0.51 -18.90 -2.07
N ALA A 149 1.34 -18.63 -1.05
CA ALA A 149 1.50 -17.30 -0.49
C ALA A 149 1.96 -16.27 -1.54
N LEU A 150 2.98 -16.63 -2.35
CA LEU A 150 3.46 -15.77 -3.44
C LEU A 150 2.38 -15.54 -4.50
N TRP A 151 1.61 -16.57 -4.83
CA TRP A 151 0.48 -16.44 -5.76
C TRP A 151 -0.53 -15.43 -5.25
N TRP A 152 -0.99 -15.57 -4.00
CA TRP A 152 -1.95 -14.64 -3.41
C TRP A 152 -1.43 -13.21 -3.36
N TRP A 153 -0.19 -13.00 -2.90
CA TRP A 153 0.40 -11.68 -2.85
C TRP A 153 0.58 -11.05 -4.23
N GLN A 154 1.04 -11.82 -5.23
CA GLN A 154 1.24 -11.30 -6.59
C GLN A 154 -0.09 -11.01 -7.29
N PHE A 155 -1.03 -11.95 -7.24
CA PHE A 155 -2.35 -11.76 -7.85
C PHE A 155 -3.02 -10.51 -7.29
N SER A 156 -3.11 -10.42 -5.96
CA SER A 156 -3.76 -9.29 -5.29
C SER A 156 -2.98 -7.98 -5.46
N TYR A 157 -1.66 -8.02 -5.67
CA TYR A 157 -0.87 -6.83 -5.99
C TYR A 157 -1.31 -6.23 -7.32
N LEU A 158 -1.46 -7.08 -8.34
CA LEU A 158 -1.82 -6.68 -9.68
C LEU A 158 -3.31 -6.33 -9.82
N SER A 159 -4.17 -6.93 -8.99
CA SER A 159 -5.62 -6.77 -9.09
C SER A 159 -6.22 -5.75 -8.11
N ASP A 160 -5.53 -5.41 -7.02
CA ASP A 160 -6.13 -4.60 -5.96
C ASP A 160 -5.11 -3.80 -5.11
N TRP A 161 -4.39 -4.44 -4.18
CA TRP A 161 -3.65 -3.71 -3.14
C TRP A 161 -2.48 -2.87 -3.67
N GLY A 162 -1.93 -3.23 -4.84
CA GLY A 162 -0.87 -2.44 -5.47
C GLY A 162 -1.36 -1.06 -5.91
N GLU A 163 -2.57 -0.98 -6.48
CA GLU A 163 -3.19 0.29 -6.87
C GLU A 163 -3.53 1.12 -5.63
N ARG A 164 -4.16 0.50 -4.62
CA ARG A 164 -4.50 1.14 -3.35
C ARG A 164 -3.25 1.70 -2.65
N ALA A 165 -2.15 0.95 -2.62
CA ALA A 165 -0.90 1.41 -2.02
C ALA A 165 -0.28 2.60 -2.79
N ALA A 166 -0.33 2.58 -4.13
CA ALA A 166 0.17 3.69 -4.95
C ALA A 166 -0.63 4.97 -4.72
N MET A 167 -1.96 4.87 -4.63
CA MET A 167 -2.83 5.99 -4.33
C MET A 167 -2.63 6.51 -2.91
N ALA A 168 -2.56 5.62 -1.90
CA ALA A 168 -2.25 6.00 -0.53
C ALA A 168 -0.91 6.76 -0.43
N LEU A 169 0.15 6.29 -1.12
CA LEU A 169 1.44 6.98 -1.14
C LEU A 169 1.32 8.40 -1.71
N ARG A 170 0.59 8.56 -2.83
CA ARG A 170 0.37 9.86 -3.46
C ARG A 170 -0.34 10.82 -2.51
N VAL A 171 -1.41 10.37 -1.86
CA VAL A 171 -2.21 11.16 -0.92
C VAL A 171 -1.36 11.55 0.29
N LEU A 172 -0.69 10.59 0.92
CA LEU A 172 0.18 10.83 2.07
C LEU A 172 1.32 11.81 1.75
N HIS A 173 1.94 11.70 0.58
CA HIS A 173 2.95 12.65 0.14
C HIS A 173 2.36 14.06 0.01
N GLY A 174 1.17 14.19 -0.61
CA GLY A 174 0.46 15.46 -0.74
C GLY A 174 0.14 16.09 0.62
N LEU A 175 -0.42 15.30 1.54
CA LEU A 175 -0.71 15.75 2.91
C LEU A 175 0.55 16.21 3.63
N LEU A 176 1.63 15.44 3.55
CA LEU A 176 2.90 15.82 4.18
C LEU A 176 3.50 17.09 3.56
N ALA A 177 3.36 17.28 2.24
CA ALA A 177 3.80 18.49 1.56
C ALA A 177 2.99 19.70 2.04
N HIS A 178 1.67 19.61 2.10
CA HIS A 178 0.81 20.67 2.64
C HIS A 178 1.20 21.04 4.08
N VAL A 179 1.34 20.05 4.96
CA VAL A 179 1.75 20.26 6.36
C VAL A 179 3.11 20.95 6.49
N ARG A 180 4.04 20.73 5.56
CA ARG A 180 5.42 21.24 5.66
C ARG A 180 5.70 22.51 4.85
N LEU A 181 4.95 22.74 3.78
CA LEU A 181 5.25 23.77 2.79
C LEU A 181 4.18 24.85 2.70
N ASP A 182 2.96 24.59 3.15
CA ASP A 182 1.95 25.63 3.18
C ASP A 182 2.37 26.66 4.22
N ALA A 183 2.65 27.89 3.75
CA ALA A 183 3.00 28.99 4.61
C ALA A 183 1.76 29.44 5.38
N ASP A 184 1.91 29.68 6.68
CA ASP A 184 0.87 30.27 7.50
C ASP A 184 0.48 31.64 6.89
N ASP A 185 -0.82 31.92 6.78
CA ASP A 185 -1.33 33.18 6.21
C ASP A 185 -0.72 34.40 6.94
N ASP A 186 -0.45 34.27 8.25
CA ASP A 186 0.22 35.31 9.03
C ASP A 186 1.70 35.49 8.64
N LEU A 187 2.39 34.39 8.32
CA LEU A 187 3.80 34.38 7.90
C LEU A 187 3.95 34.89 6.46
N VAL A 188 2.97 34.61 5.59
CA VAL A 188 2.86 35.21 4.26
C VAL A 188 2.60 36.71 4.38
N ALA A 189 1.65 37.13 5.22
CA ALA A 189 1.32 38.54 5.44
C ALA A 189 2.50 39.34 6.02
N GLU A 190 3.27 38.77 6.94
CA GLU A 190 4.47 39.40 7.51
C GLU A 190 5.58 39.54 6.46
N ALA A 191 5.84 38.50 5.65
CA ALA A 191 6.80 38.56 4.56
C ALA A 191 6.40 39.57 3.47
N GLU A 192 5.11 39.68 3.15
CA GLU A 192 4.58 40.71 2.24
C GLU A 192 4.73 42.11 2.84
N PHE A 193 4.44 42.30 4.12
CA PHE A 193 4.61 43.58 4.80
C PHE A 193 6.07 44.05 4.75
N ASP A 194 7.02 43.17 5.09
CA ASP A 194 8.45 43.47 5.07
C ASP A 194 8.97 43.77 3.66
N ALA A 195 8.48 43.05 2.63
CA ALA A 195 8.85 43.28 1.24
C ALA A 195 8.35 44.64 0.71
N LEU A 196 7.24 45.15 1.25
CA LEU A 196 6.65 46.44 0.88
C LEU A 196 7.19 47.62 1.72
N HIS A 197 7.88 47.35 2.84
CA HIS A 197 8.42 48.36 3.75
C HIS A 197 9.90 48.10 4.13
N PRO A 198 10.84 48.11 3.16
CA PRO A 198 12.26 47.83 3.39
C PRO A 198 13.03 48.92 4.14
#